data_AF-X0XEK2-F1
#
_entry.id   AF-X0XEK2-F1
#
_cell.length_a   1.000
_cell.length_b   1.000
_cell.length_c   1.000
_cell.angle_alpha   90.00
_cell.angle_beta   90.00
_cell.angle_gamma   90.00
#
_symmetry.space_group_name_H-M   'P 1'
#
loop_
_entity.id
_entity.type
_entity.pdbx_description
1 polymer ?
#
loop_
_entity_poly.entity_id
_entity_poly.type
_entity_poly.pdbx_seq_one_letter_code
_entity_poly.pdbx_strand_id
1 'polypeptide(L)'
;DAVLFPKKFNGQWAVLHRPDAGGMEHIWSAYSPDLVHWGEPHCVLPELGGAAWDGVKVGAGPPPILTELGWLLIYHGVKAYGSRLVYRAGVALLDKERPHKAITRASNWVFQAEAPYELSGLTPNVVFPTGLLVRGDELWMYYGAADSCICLATAKLDEVLAMLIN
;
A
#
# COMPACT_ATOMS: atom_id res chain seq x y z
N ASP A 1 -0.90 -6.34 -8.25
CA ASP A 1 -0.14 -6.28 -6.97
C ASP A 1 -0.51 -7.46 -6.11
N ALA A 2 0.49 -8.09 -5.51
CA ALA A 2 0.31 -9.18 -4.57
C ALA A 2 1.45 -9.17 -3.56
N VAL A 3 1.12 -9.28 -2.27
CA VAL A 3 2.11 -9.28 -1.20
C VAL A 3 1.66 -10.17 -0.05
N LEU A 4 2.56 -11.05 0.39
CA LEU A 4 2.33 -11.91 1.55
C LEU A 4 2.57 -11.13 2.82
N PHE A 5 1.79 -11.44 3.85
CA PHE A 5 2.17 -11.08 5.21
C PHE A 5 3.38 -11.93 5.65
N PRO A 6 4.28 -11.39 6.50
CA PRO A 6 5.46 -12.09 6.95
C PRO A 6 5.20 -13.12 8.07
N LYS A 7 3.93 -13.53 8.27
CA LYS A 7 3.54 -14.59 9.20
C LYS A 7 2.25 -15.28 8.75
N LYS A 8 1.95 -16.42 9.38
CA LYS A 8 0.65 -17.10 9.28
C LYS A 8 -0.37 -16.51 10.28
N PHE A 9 -1.64 -16.62 9.95
CA PHE A 9 -2.80 -16.26 10.77
C PHE A 9 -3.67 -17.49 10.92
N ASN A 10 -3.90 -17.95 12.14
CA ASN A 10 -4.65 -19.19 12.43
C ASN A 10 -4.17 -20.41 11.60
N GLY A 11 -2.85 -20.53 11.41
CA GLY A 11 -2.23 -21.61 10.64
C GLY A 11 -2.23 -21.43 9.11
N GLN A 12 -2.88 -20.39 8.58
CA GLN A 12 -2.96 -20.10 7.15
C GLN A 12 -2.03 -18.95 6.77
N TRP A 13 -1.51 -19.00 5.55
CA TRP A 13 -0.89 -17.86 4.88
C TRP A 13 -1.96 -16.84 4.51
N ALA A 14 -1.59 -15.55 4.56
CA ALA A 14 -2.44 -14.46 4.11
C ALA A 14 -1.70 -13.67 3.03
N VAL A 15 -2.43 -13.30 1.97
CA VAL A 15 -1.94 -12.43 0.89
C VAL A 15 -2.85 -11.21 0.80
N LEU A 16 -2.28 -10.03 0.58
CA LEU A 16 -2.99 -8.89 0.01
C LEU A 16 -2.78 -8.94 -1.50
N HIS A 17 -3.85 -8.85 -2.28
CA HIS A 17 -3.78 -8.84 -3.73
C HIS A 17 -4.82 -7.88 -4.32
N ARG A 18 -4.61 -7.47 -5.57
CA ARG A 18 -5.58 -6.65 -6.30
C ARG A 18 -5.97 -7.35 -7.60
N PRO A 19 -7.11 -8.06 -7.64
CA PRO A 19 -7.72 -8.47 -8.89
C PRO A 19 -8.23 -7.25 -9.66
N ASP A 20 -8.17 -7.30 -10.99
CA ASP A 20 -8.94 -6.42 -11.87
C ASP A 20 -10.28 -7.11 -12.15
N ALA A 21 -11.32 -6.68 -11.45
CA ALA A 21 -12.65 -7.27 -11.51
C ALA A 21 -13.65 -6.25 -12.07
N GLY A 22 -13.71 -6.16 -13.39
CA GLY A 22 -14.66 -5.27 -14.08
C GLY A 22 -14.35 -3.79 -13.89
N GLY A 23 -13.06 -3.42 -13.82
CA GLY A 23 -12.61 -2.03 -13.64
C GLY A 23 -12.61 -1.56 -12.19
N MET A 24 -12.98 -2.42 -11.24
CA MET A 24 -12.77 -2.17 -9.80
C MET A 24 -11.46 -2.78 -9.36
N GLU A 25 -10.61 -1.94 -8.79
CA GLU A 25 -9.23 -2.29 -8.46
C GLU A 25 -8.94 -1.97 -6.98
N HIS A 26 -9.57 -2.76 -6.09
CA HIS A 26 -9.42 -2.69 -4.64
C HIS A 26 -8.29 -3.58 -4.12
N ILE A 27 -7.79 -3.31 -2.91
CA ILE A 27 -6.94 -4.27 -2.19
C ILE A 27 -7.86 -5.28 -1.50
N TRP A 28 -7.72 -6.53 -1.89
CA TRP A 28 -8.36 -7.70 -1.29
C TRP A 28 -7.35 -8.49 -0.49
N SER A 29 -7.84 -9.39 0.37
CA SER A 29 -7.03 -10.45 0.97
C SER A 29 -7.61 -11.82 0.66
N ALA A 30 -6.74 -12.82 0.63
CA ALA A 30 -7.12 -14.22 0.60
C ALA A 30 -6.23 -15.04 1.55
N TYR A 31 -6.72 -16.19 1.98
CA TYR A 31 -6.01 -17.11 2.88
C TYR A 31 -5.70 -18.44 2.19
N SER A 32 -4.59 -19.06 2.57
CA SER A 32 -4.15 -20.34 2.00
C SER A 32 -3.50 -21.25 3.05
N PRO A 33 -3.85 -22.55 3.09
CA PRO A 33 -3.13 -23.50 3.93
C PRO A 33 -1.74 -23.87 3.39
N ASP A 34 -1.52 -23.74 2.08
CA ASP A 34 -0.41 -24.39 1.34
C ASP A 34 0.30 -23.51 0.30
N LEU A 35 -0.07 -22.23 0.18
CA LEU A 35 0.39 -21.25 -0.84
C LEU A 35 -0.06 -21.55 -2.27
N VAL A 36 -0.87 -22.60 -2.49
CA VAL A 36 -1.36 -22.99 -3.81
C VAL A 36 -2.85 -22.70 -3.93
N HIS A 37 -3.63 -23.10 -2.94
CA HIS A 37 -5.08 -22.94 -2.92
C HIS A 37 -5.47 -21.75 -2.05
N TRP A 38 -6.13 -20.76 -2.65
CA TRP A 38 -6.49 -19.50 -2.01
C TRP A 38 -8.01 -19.35 -1.93
N GLY A 39 -8.50 -18.92 -0.77
CA GLY A 39 -9.94 -18.74 -0.51
C GLY A 39 -10.20 -17.63 0.52
N GLU A 40 -11.46 -17.53 0.95
CA GLU A 40 -11.92 -16.54 1.93
C GLU A 40 -11.57 -15.10 1.52
N PRO A 41 -12.08 -14.63 0.36
CA PRO A 41 -11.77 -13.29 -0.13
C PRO A 41 -12.44 -12.22 0.74
N HIS A 42 -11.67 -11.21 1.14
CA HIS A 42 -12.17 -10.04 1.85
C HIS A 42 -11.67 -8.76 1.18
N CYS A 43 -12.55 -7.78 0.96
CA CYS A 43 -12.13 -6.45 0.54
C CYS A 43 -11.52 -5.74 1.75
N VAL A 44 -10.25 -5.33 1.64
CA VAL A 44 -9.48 -4.70 2.73
C VAL A 44 -9.49 -3.19 2.59
N LEU A 45 -9.12 -2.69 1.40
CA LEU A 45 -9.19 -1.27 1.08
C LEU A 45 -9.83 -1.08 -0.29
N PRO A 46 -11.06 -0.53 -0.36
CA PRO A 46 -11.64 -0.13 -1.63
C PRO A 46 -10.93 1.11 -2.19
N GLU A 47 -10.96 1.27 -3.51
CA GLU A 47 -10.68 2.58 -4.10
C GLU A 47 -11.84 3.53 -3.74
N LEU A 48 -11.55 4.82 -3.50
CA LEU A 48 -12.52 5.75 -2.90
C LEU A 48 -13.43 6.45 -3.93
N GLY A 49 -13.15 6.28 -5.22
CA GLY A 49 -13.84 6.92 -6.32
C GLY A 49 -13.71 8.44 -6.34
N GLY A 50 -14.41 9.04 -7.31
CA GLY A 50 -14.69 10.48 -7.33
C GLY A 50 -13.45 11.36 -7.26
N ALA A 51 -13.43 12.29 -6.28
CA ALA A 51 -12.36 13.29 -6.12
C ALA A 51 -11.15 12.79 -5.34
N ALA A 52 -11.22 11.62 -4.70
CA ALA A 52 -10.14 11.09 -3.87
C ALA A 52 -8.84 10.87 -4.66
N TRP A 53 -7.69 10.99 -4.00
CA TRP A 53 -6.37 10.86 -4.62
C TRP A 53 -6.04 9.41 -5.04
N ASP A 54 -6.79 8.47 -4.48
CA ASP A 54 -6.69 7.02 -4.67
C ASP A 54 -8.01 6.44 -5.23
N GLY A 55 -8.78 7.30 -5.92
CA GLY A 55 -10.12 7.00 -6.42
C GLY A 55 -10.19 6.45 -7.85
N VAL A 56 -9.06 6.07 -8.45
CA VAL A 56 -9.06 5.25 -9.68
C VAL A 56 -8.78 3.79 -9.34
N LYS A 57 -7.74 3.57 -8.55
CA LYS A 57 -7.31 2.25 -8.10
C LYS A 57 -6.36 2.36 -6.93
N VAL A 58 -6.30 1.28 -6.16
CA VAL A 58 -5.33 1.08 -5.07
C VAL A 58 -4.63 -0.25 -5.22
N GLY A 59 -3.43 -0.36 -4.65
CA GLY A 59 -2.69 -1.60 -4.62
C GLY A 59 -1.71 -1.64 -3.45
N ALA A 60 -1.61 -2.80 -2.80
CA ALA A 60 -0.62 -3.00 -1.75
C ALA A 60 0.79 -2.87 -2.36
N GLY A 61 1.69 -2.18 -1.67
CA GLY A 61 3.10 -2.11 -2.08
C GLY A 61 3.90 -3.23 -1.40
N PRO A 62 4.81 -2.90 -0.46
CA PRO A 62 5.62 -3.86 0.26
C PRO A 62 4.87 -4.62 1.37
N PRO A 63 5.45 -5.71 1.90
CA PRO A 63 4.85 -6.46 3.01
C PRO A 63 4.53 -5.54 4.20
N PRO A 64 3.32 -5.64 4.79
CA PRO A 64 2.97 -4.82 5.95
C PRO A 64 3.91 -5.06 7.13
N ILE A 65 4.21 -4.00 7.88
CA ILE A 65 5.06 -4.06 9.08
C ILE A 65 4.16 -4.21 10.31
N LEU A 66 4.45 -5.18 11.17
CA LEU A 66 3.77 -5.30 12.45
C LEU A 66 4.25 -4.19 13.40
N THR A 67 3.31 -3.46 13.98
CA THR A 67 3.54 -2.42 14.99
C THR A 67 2.71 -2.69 16.24
N GLU A 68 2.87 -1.87 17.27
CA GLU A 68 2.03 -1.95 18.47
C GLU A 68 0.55 -1.64 18.22
N LEU A 69 0.23 -0.95 17.13
CA LEU A 69 -1.14 -0.55 16.80
C LEU A 69 -1.83 -1.52 15.85
N GLY A 70 -1.04 -2.28 15.08
CA GLY A 70 -1.56 -3.08 13.96
C GLY A 70 -0.51 -3.31 12.89
N TRP A 71 -0.92 -3.87 11.76
CA TRP A 71 -0.10 -3.94 10.57
C TRP A 71 -0.14 -2.61 9.83
N LEU A 72 1.00 -1.92 9.78
CA LEU A 72 1.19 -0.75 8.93
C LEU A 72 1.31 -1.21 7.48
N LEU A 73 0.30 -0.87 6.68
CA LEU A 73 0.29 -1.05 5.23
C LEU A 73 0.65 0.27 4.55
N ILE A 74 1.72 0.27 3.77
CA ILE A 74 1.92 1.29 2.73
C ILE A 74 1.34 0.76 1.42
N TYR A 75 0.45 1.53 0.82
CA TYR A 75 -0.19 1.20 -0.45
C TYR A 75 -0.03 2.35 -1.42
N HIS A 76 -0.08 2.05 -2.71
CA HIS A 76 -0.20 3.09 -3.72
C HIS A 76 -1.67 3.34 -4.05
N GLY A 77 -1.98 4.59 -4.36
CA GLY A 77 -3.27 5.03 -4.87
C GLY A 77 -3.09 5.90 -6.09
N VAL A 78 -4.07 5.83 -7.00
CA VAL A 78 -3.99 6.48 -8.30
C VAL A 78 -5.10 7.49 -8.48
N LYS A 79 -4.71 8.66 -9.01
CA LYS A 79 -5.63 9.68 -9.51
C LYS A 79 -5.44 9.89 -11.00
N ALA A 80 -6.54 10.01 -11.74
CA ALA A 80 -6.55 10.49 -13.11
C ALA A 80 -6.76 12.01 -13.18
N TYR A 81 -5.94 12.67 -13.99
CA TYR A 81 -6.09 14.06 -14.42
C TYR A 81 -6.11 14.09 -15.95
N GLY A 82 -7.30 13.98 -16.54
CA GLY A 82 -7.44 13.70 -17.97
C GLY A 82 -6.86 12.33 -18.31
N SER A 83 -5.95 12.27 -19.29
CA SER A 83 -5.25 11.02 -19.67
C SER A 83 -4.04 10.70 -18.78
N ARG A 84 -3.67 11.57 -17.85
CA ARG A 84 -2.49 11.38 -16.98
C ARG A 84 -2.89 10.69 -15.69
N LEU A 85 -2.15 9.65 -15.32
CA LEU A 85 -2.26 9.00 -14.02
C LEU A 85 -1.17 9.53 -13.09
N VAL A 86 -1.52 9.79 -11.83
CA VAL A 86 -0.58 10.17 -10.77
C VAL A 86 -0.64 9.10 -9.70
N TYR A 87 0.50 8.48 -9.41
CA TYR A 87 0.64 7.45 -8.37
C TYR A 87 1.27 8.09 -7.13
N ARG A 88 0.61 7.91 -5.99
CA ARG A 88 1.08 8.38 -4.68
C ARG A 88 1.07 7.24 -3.67
N ALA A 89 1.79 7.39 -2.58
CA ALA A 89 1.74 6.43 -1.47
C ALA A 89 0.86 6.94 -0.32
N GLY A 90 0.06 6.04 0.24
CA GLY A 90 -0.75 6.27 1.44
C GLY A 90 -0.46 5.20 2.49
N VAL A 91 -1.00 5.42 3.69
CA VAL A 91 -0.86 4.50 4.83
C VAL A 91 -2.22 4.05 5.36
N ALA A 92 -2.27 2.81 5.81
CA ALA A 92 -3.41 2.23 6.51
C ALA A 92 -2.92 1.33 7.65
N LEU A 93 -3.77 1.15 8.65
CA LEU A 93 -3.53 0.23 9.77
C LEU A 93 -4.51 -0.94 9.66
N LEU A 94 -4.00 -2.18 9.70
CA LEU A 94 -4.82 -3.39 9.69
C LEU A 94 -4.74 -4.10 11.04
N ASP A 95 -5.79 -4.84 11.41
CA ASP A 95 -5.88 -5.59 12.68
C ASP A 95 -4.77 -6.67 12.78
N LYS A 96 -4.11 -6.75 13.95
CA LYS A 96 -2.96 -7.64 14.21
C LYS A 96 -3.26 -9.12 13.98
N GLU A 97 -4.49 -9.54 14.26
CA GLU A 97 -4.94 -10.93 14.22
C GLU A 97 -5.84 -11.21 13.02
N ARG A 98 -6.58 -10.20 12.56
CA ARG A 98 -7.48 -10.28 11.41
C ARG A 98 -7.05 -9.28 10.34
N PRO A 99 -5.96 -9.55 9.60
CA PRO A 99 -5.33 -8.59 8.70
C PRO A 99 -6.21 -8.16 7.51
N HIS A 100 -7.32 -8.86 7.25
CA HIS A 100 -8.33 -8.43 6.29
C HIS A 100 -9.17 -7.22 6.76
N LYS A 101 -9.07 -6.84 8.04
CA LYS A 101 -9.79 -5.69 8.62
C LYS A 101 -8.89 -4.47 8.67
N ALA A 102 -9.18 -3.48 7.84
CA ALA A 102 -8.63 -2.14 8.01
C ALA A 102 -9.22 -1.49 9.26
N ILE A 103 -8.37 -1.09 10.21
CA ILE A 103 -8.73 -0.31 11.40
C ILE A 103 -8.91 1.16 11.00
N THR A 104 -7.94 1.68 10.25
CA THR A 104 -7.93 3.06 9.80
C THR A 104 -7.15 3.20 8.50
N ARG A 105 -7.37 4.30 7.80
CA ARG A 105 -6.71 4.69 6.56
C ARG A 105 -6.52 6.20 6.61
N ALA A 106 -5.31 6.67 6.34
CA ALA A 106 -5.07 8.10 6.23
C ALA A 106 -5.95 8.71 5.12
N SER A 107 -6.56 9.85 5.40
CA SER A 107 -7.48 10.53 4.46
C SER A 107 -6.77 11.09 3.23
N ASN A 108 -5.45 11.32 3.32
CA ASN A 108 -4.62 11.82 2.24
C ASN A 108 -3.38 10.94 2.03
N TRP A 109 -2.71 11.13 0.90
CA TRP A 109 -1.40 10.52 0.65
C TRP A 109 -0.35 11.07 1.62
N VAL A 110 0.71 10.28 1.83
CA VAL A 110 1.86 10.65 2.66
C VAL A 110 3.12 10.89 1.84
N PHE A 111 3.14 10.47 0.58
CA PHE A 111 4.27 10.67 -0.32
C PHE A 111 3.81 10.78 -1.78
N GLN A 112 4.38 11.72 -2.52
CA GLN A 112 4.08 11.96 -3.95
C GLN A 112 5.34 12.36 -4.72
N ALA A 113 5.27 12.31 -6.05
CA ALA A 113 6.33 12.78 -6.93
C ALA A 113 6.53 14.30 -6.81
N GLU A 114 7.77 14.72 -6.53
CA GLU A 114 8.19 16.13 -6.45
C GLU A 114 9.56 16.34 -7.10
N ALA A 115 10.46 15.36 -6.99
CA ALA A 115 11.80 15.46 -7.55
C ALA A 115 11.79 15.28 -9.09
N PRO A 116 12.76 15.86 -9.81
CA PRO A 116 12.83 15.73 -11.28
C PRO A 116 12.82 14.28 -11.79
N TYR A 117 13.44 13.36 -11.06
CA TYR A 117 13.47 11.93 -11.41
C TYR A 117 12.16 11.18 -11.13
N GLU A 118 11.19 11.81 -10.44
CA GLU A 118 9.84 11.29 -10.19
C GLU A 118 8.82 11.91 -11.15
N LEU A 119 9.08 13.16 -11.56
CA LEU A 119 8.26 13.92 -12.48
C LEU A 119 8.58 13.64 -13.96
N SER A 120 9.73 13.01 -14.26
CA SER A 120 10.16 12.70 -15.61
C SER A 120 10.79 11.31 -15.69
N GLY A 121 10.43 10.55 -16.72
CA GLY A 121 10.85 9.16 -16.93
C GLY A 121 9.93 8.46 -17.92
N LEU A 122 9.98 7.12 -17.93
CA LEU A 122 9.07 6.28 -18.73
C LEU A 122 7.60 6.55 -18.39
N THR A 123 7.29 6.68 -17.09
CA THR A 123 5.94 7.01 -16.61
C THR A 123 6.00 8.19 -15.63
N PRO A 124 5.84 9.44 -16.10
CA PRO A 124 5.88 10.63 -15.24
C PRO A 124 4.87 10.62 -14.09
N ASN A 125 5.22 11.22 -12.95
CA ASN A 125 4.37 11.37 -11.75
C ASN A 125 4.07 10.04 -11.04
N VAL A 126 5.07 9.15 -10.98
CA VAL A 126 4.97 7.87 -10.29
C VAL A 126 5.95 7.82 -9.14
N VAL A 127 5.41 7.61 -7.93
CA VAL A 127 6.14 7.02 -6.80
C VAL A 127 5.46 5.71 -6.42
N PHE A 128 6.18 4.60 -6.51
CA PHE A 128 5.62 3.26 -6.31
C PHE A 128 6.38 2.50 -5.22
N PRO A 129 5.84 2.40 -3.99
CA PRO A 129 6.48 1.69 -2.88
C PRO A 129 6.68 0.20 -3.18
N THR A 130 7.89 -0.30 -2.99
CA THR A 130 8.26 -1.70 -3.28
C THR A 130 9.03 -2.40 -2.16
N GLY A 131 9.63 -1.65 -1.22
CA GLY A 131 10.34 -2.22 -0.08
C GLY A 131 10.13 -1.38 1.19
N LEU A 132 10.04 -2.05 2.33
CA LEU A 132 9.99 -1.40 3.64
C LEU A 132 10.93 -2.07 4.63
N LEU A 133 11.57 -1.24 5.44
CA LEU A 133 12.43 -1.66 6.54
C LEU A 133 12.27 -0.67 7.70
N VAL A 134 12.29 -1.17 8.93
CA VAL A 134 12.43 -0.33 10.13
C VAL A 134 13.88 -0.41 10.60
N ARG A 135 14.53 0.73 10.77
CA ARG A 135 15.91 0.83 11.27
C ARG A 135 15.97 1.82 12.43
N GLY A 136 16.03 1.29 13.65
CA GLY A 136 15.90 2.11 14.85
C GLY A 136 14.47 2.68 14.94
N ASP A 137 14.36 4.01 15.00
CA ASP A 137 13.08 4.73 15.00
C ASP A 137 12.64 5.22 13.61
N GLU A 138 13.39 4.87 12.55
CA GLU A 138 13.09 5.27 11.18
C GLU A 138 12.40 4.18 10.38
N LEU A 139 11.43 4.59 9.57
CA LEU A 139 10.84 3.82 8.48
C LEU A 139 11.55 4.17 7.18
N TRP A 140 12.11 3.16 6.52
CA TRP A 140 12.80 3.27 5.25
C TRP A 140 11.93 2.64 4.16
N MET A 141 11.53 3.44 3.17
CA MET A 141 10.71 3.02 2.04
C MET A 141 11.49 3.07 0.73
N TYR A 142 11.76 1.91 0.14
CA TYR A 142 12.24 1.82 -1.23
C TYR A 142 11.06 1.94 -2.20
N TYR A 143 11.23 2.72 -3.26
CA TYR A 143 10.20 2.95 -4.26
C TYR A 143 10.78 3.10 -5.66
N GLY A 144 9.98 2.74 -6.66
CA GLY A 144 10.23 3.09 -8.05
C GLY A 144 9.79 4.52 -8.34
N ALA A 145 10.64 5.30 -8.99
CA ALA A 145 10.36 6.66 -9.42
C ALA A 145 10.27 6.76 -10.95
N ALA A 146 9.15 7.29 -11.43
CA ALA A 146 8.83 7.47 -12.84
C ALA A 146 9.04 6.23 -13.75
N ASP A 147 8.89 5.03 -13.19
CA ASP A 147 9.26 3.74 -13.81
C ASP A 147 10.67 3.72 -14.42
N SER A 148 11.60 4.46 -13.83
CA SER A 148 12.91 4.73 -14.42
C SER A 148 14.09 4.51 -13.46
N CYS A 149 13.89 4.68 -12.16
CA CYS A 149 14.94 4.48 -11.17
C CYS A 149 14.38 3.99 -9.82
N ILE A 150 15.29 3.53 -8.96
CA ILE A 150 15.00 3.08 -7.59
C ILE A 150 15.48 4.18 -6.64
N CYS A 151 14.64 4.54 -5.68
CA CYS A 151 14.90 5.59 -4.71
C CYS A 151 14.57 5.10 -3.29
N LEU A 152 15.01 5.88 -2.30
CA LEU A 152 14.77 5.64 -0.87
C LEU A 152 14.19 6.92 -0.26
N ALA A 153 13.07 6.78 0.46
CA ALA A 153 12.53 7.80 1.35
C ALA A 153 12.60 7.31 2.79
N THR A 154 12.81 8.23 3.73
CA THR A 154 12.88 7.92 5.17
C THR A 154 11.97 8.85 5.95
N ALA A 155 11.34 8.32 6.99
CA ALA A 155 10.53 9.10 7.94
C ALA A 155 10.67 8.51 9.35
N LYS A 156 10.30 9.25 10.38
CA LYS A 156 10.17 8.67 11.72
C LYS A 156 8.93 7.79 11.77
N LEU A 157 9.07 6.58 12.34
CA LEU A 157 7.99 5.59 12.35
C LEU A 157 6.79 6.07 13.18
N ASP A 158 7.04 6.74 14.31
CA ASP A 158 6.00 7.29 15.18
C ASP A 158 5.21 8.41 14.49
N GLU A 159 5.85 9.29 13.72
CA GLU A 159 5.18 10.31 12.92
C GLU A 159 4.24 9.69 11.88
N VAL A 160 4.69 8.63 11.19
CA VAL A 160 3.85 7.90 10.22
C VAL A 160 2.65 7.23 10.91
N LEU A 161 2.87 6.61 12.07
CA LEU A 161 1.80 5.99 12.85
C LEU A 161 0.82 7.02 13.42
N ALA A 162 1.29 8.20 13.81
CA ALA A 162 0.43 9.28 14.32
C ALA A 162 -0.61 9.74 13.28
N MET A 163 -0.31 9.64 11.98
CA MET A 163 -1.27 9.93 10.89
C MET A 163 -2.47 8.98 10.86
N LEU A 164 -2.41 7.85 11.58
CA LEU A 164 -3.44 6.80 11.59
C LEU A 164 -4.30 6.80 12.86
N ILE A 165 -3.97 7.60 13.87
CA ILE A 165 -4.64 7.61 15.18
C ILE A 165 -5.51 8.86 15.39
N ASN A 166 -5.37 9.87 14.53
CA ASN A 166 -6.05 11.16 14.63
C ASN A 166 -7.36 11.23 13.83
#